data_AF-X1SA55-F1
#
_entry.id   AF-X1SA55-F1
#
_cell.length_a   1.000
_cell.length_b   1.000
_cell.length_c   1.000
_cell.angle_alpha   90.00
_cell.angle_beta   90.00
_cell.angle_gamma   90.00
#
_symmetry.space_group_name_H-M   'P 1'
#
loop_
_entity.id
_entity.type
_entity.pdbx_description
1 polymer ?
#
loop_
_entity_poly.entity_id
_entity_poly.type
_entity_poly.pdbx_seq_one_letter_code
_entity_poly.pdbx_strand_id
1 'polypeptide(L)'
;MKKHDRIWSYLFSLGLTAAEREIAFHLLRLYAYYGMVYPKASEFTEDAGCSKRSFWRAVAKLEEAGVLDRINRYLHHRQISNCYRLDKLILCIIRYLAEHSVPFTDKFTQVILRLTASSFWQTIGRTRVRLRDPIPLTLEASA
;
A
#
# COMPACT_ATOMS: atom_id res chain seq x y z
N MET A 1 5.88 -17.19 13.75
CA MET A 1 5.20 -15.88 13.63
C MET A 1 4.49 -15.85 12.28
N LYS A 2 3.18 -15.57 12.25
CA LYS A 2 2.38 -15.69 11.01
C LYS A 2 2.70 -14.51 10.07
N LYS A 3 2.52 -14.68 8.75
CA LYS A 3 2.70 -13.60 7.76
C LYS A 3 1.91 -12.34 8.12
N HIS A 4 0.70 -12.54 8.64
CA HIS A 4 -0.17 -11.48 9.17
C HIS A 4 0.53 -10.61 10.22
N ASP A 5 1.14 -11.23 11.24
CA ASP A 5 1.80 -10.51 12.34
C ASP A 5 2.96 -9.66 11.84
N ARG A 6 3.70 -10.14 10.82
CA ARG A 6 4.79 -9.38 10.20
C ARG A 6 4.28 -8.15 9.46
N ILE A 7 3.20 -8.29 8.69
CA ILE A 7 2.55 -7.15 8.02
C ILE A 7 2.04 -6.16 9.08
N TRP A 8 1.45 -6.67 10.15
CA TRP A 8 0.96 -5.86 11.27
C TRP A 8 2.08 -5.08 11.96
N SER A 9 3.25 -5.69 12.18
CA SER A 9 4.45 -5.01 12.68
C SER A 9 4.97 -3.95 11.72
N TYR A 10 4.97 -4.23 10.41
CA TYR A 10 5.39 -3.25 9.42
C TYR A 10 4.47 -2.02 9.42
N LEU A 11 3.16 -2.22 9.39
CA LEU A 11 2.21 -1.10 9.45
C LEU A 11 2.33 -0.31 10.78
N PHE A 12 2.66 -0.98 11.88
CA PHE A 12 2.97 -0.31 13.14
C PHE A 12 4.21 0.58 13.04
N SER A 13 5.25 0.13 12.33
CA SER A 13 6.46 0.95 12.12
C SER A 13 6.20 2.20 11.30
N LEU A 14 5.11 2.24 10.52
CA LEU A 14 4.60 3.43 9.84
C LEU A 14 3.75 4.35 10.74
N GLY A 15 3.67 4.06 12.05
CA GLY A 15 2.94 4.86 13.02
C GLY A 15 1.42 4.62 13.04
N LEU A 16 0.92 3.56 12.40
CA LEU A 16 -0.52 3.24 12.42
C LEU A 16 -0.92 2.60 13.77
N THR A 17 -2.02 3.08 14.34
CA THR A 17 -2.72 2.49 15.49
C THR A 17 -3.38 1.16 15.11
N ALA A 18 -3.93 0.41 16.09
CA ALA A 18 -4.67 -0.83 15.79
C ALA A 18 -5.81 -0.63 14.79
N ALA A 19 -6.66 0.38 14.99
CA ALA A 19 -7.77 0.68 14.07
C ALA A 19 -7.28 1.10 12.68
N GLU A 20 -6.23 1.91 12.60
CA GLU A 20 -5.66 2.34 11.31
C GLU A 20 -5.01 1.16 10.56
N ARG A 21 -4.43 0.19 11.27
CA ARG A 21 -3.89 -1.04 10.68
C ARG A 21 -4.99 -1.90 10.07
N GLU A 22 -6.14 -2.04 10.73
CA GLU A 22 -7.31 -2.74 10.16
C GLU A 22 -7.76 -2.09 8.85
N ILE A 23 -7.80 -0.75 8.82
CA ILE A 23 -8.13 -0.01 7.58
C ILE A 23 -7.11 -0.31 6.47
N ALA A 24 -5.81 -0.27 6.77
CA ALA A 24 -4.77 -0.60 5.80
C ALA A 24 -4.90 -2.05 5.29
N PHE A 25 -5.20 -3.01 6.15
CA PHE A 25 -5.47 -4.39 5.76
C PHE A 25 -6.68 -4.53 4.86
N HIS A 26 -7.78 -3.85 5.19
CA HIS A 26 -8.98 -3.91 4.39
C HIS A 26 -8.75 -3.26 3.01
N LEU A 27 -8.02 -2.13 2.94
CA LEU A 27 -7.57 -1.55 1.66
C LEU A 27 -6.74 -2.56 0.84
N LEU A 28 -5.79 -3.26 1.47
CA LEU A 28 -4.99 -4.30 0.82
C LEU A 28 -5.86 -5.47 0.31
N ARG A 29 -6.88 -5.88 1.07
CA ARG A 29 -7.85 -6.90 0.63
C ARG A 29 -8.62 -6.44 -0.61
N LEU A 30 -9.19 -5.23 -0.58
CA LEU A 30 -9.88 -4.66 -1.74
C LEU A 30 -8.97 -4.58 -2.96
N TYR A 31 -7.70 -4.21 -2.77
CA TYR A 31 -6.72 -4.17 -3.84
C TYR A 31 -6.45 -5.57 -4.41
N ALA A 32 -6.32 -6.60 -3.58
CA ALA A 32 -6.10 -7.96 -4.04
C ALA A 32 -7.26 -8.48 -4.91
N TYR A 33 -8.50 -8.08 -4.60
CA TYR A 33 -9.68 -8.48 -5.36
C TYR A 33 -9.89 -7.68 -6.65
N TYR A 34 -9.83 -6.35 -6.57
CA TYR A 34 -10.25 -5.45 -7.66
C TYR A 34 -9.09 -4.77 -8.37
N GLY A 35 -7.92 -4.80 -7.76
CA GLY A 35 -6.73 -4.14 -8.25
C GLY A 35 -6.74 -2.60 -8.17
N MET A 36 -7.88 -1.95 -8.21
CA MET A 36 -8.00 -0.52 -7.89
C MET A 36 -9.03 -0.36 -6.79
N VAL A 37 -8.72 0.50 -5.82
CA VAL A 37 -9.48 0.59 -4.57
C VAL A 37 -10.19 1.93 -4.58
N TYR A 38 -11.53 1.91 -4.62
CA TYR A 38 -12.40 3.10 -4.64
C TYR A 38 -13.32 3.31 -3.43
N PRO A 39 -13.05 2.73 -2.25
CA PRO A 39 -14.01 2.69 -1.18
C PRO A 39 -14.23 4.09 -0.59
N LYS A 40 -15.46 4.36 -0.22
CA LYS A 40 -15.81 5.57 0.53
C LYS A 40 -15.50 5.35 2.00
N ALA A 41 -15.04 6.38 2.70
CA ALA A 41 -14.80 6.31 4.14
C ALA A 41 -16.05 5.86 4.94
N SER A 42 -17.26 6.12 4.42
CA SER A 42 -18.52 5.63 5.00
C SER A 42 -18.72 4.12 4.90
N GLU A 43 -18.22 3.48 3.85
CA GLU A 43 -18.34 2.03 3.67
C GLU A 43 -17.49 1.30 4.74
N PHE A 44 -16.39 1.90 5.19
CA PHE A 44 -15.58 1.36 6.28
C PHE A 44 -16.20 1.53 7.67
N THR A 45 -17.09 2.51 7.86
CA THR A 45 -17.71 2.74 9.17
C THR A 45 -18.77 1.72 9.51
N GLU A 46 -19.29 1.01 8.52
CA GLU A 46 -20.32 -0.02 8.70
C GLU A 46 -19.68 -1.39 8.97
N ASP A 47 -18.56 -1.72 8.31
CA ASP A 47 -18.00 -3.08 8.34
C ASP A 47 -16.85 -3.32 9.33
N ALA A 48 -16.07 -2.29 9.69
CA ALA A 48 -14.75 -2.50 10.31
C ALA A 48 -14.63 -2.03 11.77
N GLY A 49 -15.72 -1.57 12.41
CA GLY A 49 -15.66 -0.96 13.75
C GLY A 49 -14.73 0.27 13.81
N CYS A 50 -14.42 0.86 12.66
CA CYS A 50 -13.50 1.99 12.51
C CYS A 50 -14.31 3.26 12.20
N SER A 51 -13.85 4.42 12.69
CA SER A 51 -14.51 5.69 12.36
C SER A 51 -14.01 6.27 11.03
N LYS A 52 -14.81 7.15 10.39
CA LYS A 52 -14.35 7.94 9.23
C LYS A 52 -13.05 8.69 9.53
N ARG A 53 -12.90 9.15 10.77
CA ARG A 53 -11.69 9.85 11.24
C ARG A 53 -10.48 8.92 11.24
N SER A 54 -10.63 7.69 11.73
CA SER A 54 -9.57 6.68 11.71
C SER A 54 -9.17 6.33 10.28
N PHE A 55 -10.15 6.23 9.37
CA PHE A 55 -9.89 6.01 7.94
C PHE A 55 -9.00 7.09 7.34
N TRP A 56 -9.39 8.36 7.51
CA TRP A 56 -8.60 9.47 6.96
C TRP A 56 -7.22 9.61 7.60
N ARG A 57 -7.08 9.30 8.89
CA ARG A 57 -5.77 9.25 9.55
C ARG A 57 -4.88 8.14 9.02
N ALA A 58 -5.43 6.95 8.78
CA ALA A 58 -4.68 5.85 8.17
C ALA A 58 -4.19 6.24 6.77
N VAL A 59 -5.08 6.77 5.93
CA VAL A 59 -4.74 7.26 4.58
C VAL A 59 -3.64 8.32 4.66
N ALA A 60 -3.80 9.34 5.51
CA ALA A 60 -2.82 10.43 5.63
C ALA A 60 -1.44 9.93 6.05
N LYS A 61 -1.35 9.00 7.02
CA LYS A 61 -0.07 8.40 7.43
C LYS A 61 0.58 7.58 6.32
N LEU A 62 -0.21 6.86 5.53
CA LEU A 62 0.30 6.09 4.39
C LEU A 62 0.75 7.01 3.23
N GLU A 63 0.06 8.14 3.02
CA GLU A 63 0.48 9.20 2.09
C GLU A 63 1.78 9.87 2.57
N GLU A 64 1.88 10.21 3.86
CA GLU A 64 3.08 10.82 4.48
C GLU A 64 4.29 9.88 4.42
N ALA A 65 4.07 8.59 4.65
CA ALA A 65 5.10 7.56 4.44
C ALA A 65 5.45 7.32 2.96
N GLY A 66 4.73 7.97 2.03
CA GLY A 66 4.95 7.89 0.60
C GLY A 66 4.66 6.50 0.01
N VAL A 67 3.86 5.66 0.68
CA VAL A 67 3.55 4.28 0.27
C VAL A 67 2.15 4.12 -0.35
N LEU A 68 1.32 5.16 -0.23
CA LEU A 68 -0.02 5.22 -0.82
C LEU A 68 -0.15 6.51 -1.63
N ASP A 69 -0.68 6.38 -2.85
CA ASP A 69 -1.08 7.54 -3.66
C ASP A 69 -2.61 7.61 -3.70
N ARG A 70 -3.17 8.77 -3.34
CA ARG A 70 -4.59 9.07 -3.54
C ARG A 70 -4.78 9.90 -4.79
N ILE A 71 -5.61 9.41 -5.69
CA ILE A 71 -5.95 10.09 -6.94
C ILE A 71 -7.43 10.49 -6.88
N ASN A 72 -7.69 11.79 -6.83
CA ASN A 72 -9.04 12.33 -6.89
C ASN A 72 -9.64 12.09 -8.28
N ARG A 73 -10.86 11.55 -8.34
CA ARG A 73 -11.59 11.33 -9.58
C ARG A 73 -12.69 12.36 -9.74
N TYR A 74 -12.79 12.93 -10.94
CA TYR A 74 -13.78 13.94 -11.28
C TYR A 74 -14.69 13.48 -12.42
N LEU A 75 -15.94 13.91 -12.37
CA LEU A 75 -16.91 13.82 -13.47
C LEU A 75 -17.61 15.18 -13.55
N HIS A 76 -17.60 15.82 -14.74
CA HIS A 76 -18.16 17.17 -14.94
C HIS A 76 -17.68 18.19 -13.87
N HIS A 77 -16.37 18.25 -13.62
CA HIS A 77 -15.74 19.10 -12.60
C HIS A 77 -16.14 18.82 -11.13
N ARG A 78 -16.97 17.80 -10.87
CA ARG A 78 -17.31 17.37 -9.51
C ARG A 78 -16.49 16.15 -9.11
N GLN A 79 -15.89 16.19 -7.92
CA GLN A 79 -15.19 15.03 -7.39
C GLN A 79 -16.22 13.94 -7.04
N ILE A 80 -16.05 12.75 -7.60
CA ILE A 80 -16.99 11.63 -7.41
C ILE A 80 -16.44 10.55 -6.47
N SER A 81 -15.12 10.36 -6.44
CA SER A 81 -14.46 9.35 -5.59
C SER A 81 -12.95 9.58 -5.54
N ASN A 82 -12.28 8.75 -4.75
CA ASN A 82 -10.83 8.63 -4.74
C ASN A 82 -10.43 7.24 -5.22
N CYS A 83 -9.32 7.17 -5.94
CA CYS A 83 -8.61 5.92 -6.19
C CYS A 83 -7.42 5.86 -5.24
N TYR A 84 -7.30 4.78 -4.48
CA TYR A 84 -6.16 4.53 -3.59
C TYR A 84 -5.24 3.51 -4.25
N ARG A 85 -4.03 3.94 -4.63
CA ARG A 85 -3.01 3.06 -5.20
C ARG A 85 -2.10 2.53 -4.10
N LEU A 86 -2.04 1.21 -3.99
CA LEU A 86 -1.30 0.50 -2.93
C LEU A 86 -0.10 -0.28 -3.47
N ASP A 87 0.23 -0.14 -4.75
CA ASP A 87 1.34 -0.85 -5.41
C ASP A 87 2.64 -0.75 -4.60
N LYS A 88 2.97 0.47 -4.14
CA LYS A 88 4.19 0.75 -3.39
C LYS A 88 4.12 0.18 -1.97
N LEU A 89 3.00 0.32 -1.27
CA LEU A 89 2.77 -0.33 0.02
C LEU A 89 2.95 -1.85 -0.06
N ILE A 90 2.40 -2.49 -1.08
CA ILE A 90 2.55 -3.94 -1.30
C ILE A 90 4.00 -4.31 -1.49
N LEU A 91 4.73 -3.53 -2.30
CA LEU A 91 6.14 -3.76 -2.53
C LEU A 91 6.98 -3.62 -1.26
N CYS A 92 6.71 -2.60 -0.44
CA CYS A 92 7.35 -2.44 0.87
C CYS A 92 7.03 -3.60 1.82
N ILE A 93 5.78 -4.07 1.83
CA ILE A 93 5.38 -5.25 2.61
C ILE A 93 6.14 -6.49 2.15
N ILE A 94 6.20 -6.75 0.84
CA ILE A 94 6.94 -7.88 0.26
C ILE A 94 8.41 -7.82 0.68
N ARG A 95 9.03 -6.65 0.57
CA ARG A 95 10.43 -6.46 0.98
C ARG A 95 10.60 -6.74 2.46
N TYR A 96 9.78 -6.13 3.31
CA TYR A 96 9.84 -6.30 4.75
C TYR A 96 9.69 -7.78 5.14
N LEU A 97 8.75 -8.49 4.51
CA LEU A 97 8.56 -9.93 4.72
C LEU A 97 9.81 -10.73 4.33
N ALA A 98 10.42 -10.44 3.17
CA ALA A 98 11.62 -11.11 2.71
C ALA A 98 12.82 -10.89 3.66
N GLU A 99 13.00 -9.67 4.16
CA GLU A 99 14.03 -9.33 5.16
C GLU A 99 13.81 -10.02 6.51
N HIS A 100 12.58 -10.44 6.80
CA HIS A 100 12.20 -11.16 8.01
C HIS A 100 12.01 -12.67 7.77
N SER A 101 12.71 -13.22 6.78
CA SER A 101 12.79 -14.66 6.46
C SER A 101 11.45 -15.30 6.11
N VAL A 102 10.50 -14.52 5.57
CA VAL A 102 9.24 -15.07 5.05
C VAL A 102 9.44 -15.52 3.61
N PRO A 103 9.25 -16.82 3.29
CA PRO A 103 9.53 -17.33 1.95
C PRO A 103 8.46 -16.91 0.93
N PHE A 104 8.92 -16.61 -0.28
CA PHE A 104 8.11 -16.39 -1.49
C PHE A 104 8.50 -17.41 -2.57
N THR A 105 7.52 -18.17 -3.04
CA THR A 105 7.72 -19.24 -4.03
C THR A 105 7.34 -18.82 -5.44
N ASP A 106 6.64 -17.69 -5.61
CA ASP A 106 6.24 -17.20 -6.92
C ASP A 106 7.38 -16.46 -7.64
N LYS A 107 7.50 -16.73 -8.94
CA LYS A 107 8.57 -16.17 -9.79
C LYS A 107 8.52 -14.64 -9.87
N PHE A 108 7.31 -14.07 -9.88
CA PHE A 108 7.11 -12.62 -9.98
C PHE A 108 7.74 -11.89 -8.78
N THR A 109 7.39 -12.29 -7.56
CA THR A 109 7.93 -11.69 -6.34
C THR A 109 9.43 -11.87 -6.23
N GLN A 110 9.95 -13.05 -6.58
CA GLN A 110 11.40 -13.28 -6.60
C GLN A 110 12.13 -12.35 -7.58
N VAL A 111 11.58 -12.11 -8.77
CA VAL A 111 12.14 -11.15 -9.74
C VAL A 111 12.15 -9.74 -9.17
N ILE A 112 11.03 -9.29 -8.61
CA ILE A 112 10.89 -7.97 -7.99
C ILE A 112 11.88 -7.76 -6.84
N LEU A 113 12.06 -8.75 -5.97
CA LEU A 113 13.02 -8.70 -4.86
C LEU A 113 14.47 -8.61 -5.35
N ARG A 114 14.82 -9.31 -6.45
CA ARG A 114 16.15 -9.23 -7.07
C ARG A 114 16.41 -7.85 -7.67
N LEU A 115 15.44 -7.27 -8.37
CA LEU A 115 15.54 -5.92 -8.95
C LEU A 115 15.78 -4.82 -7.90
N THR A 116 15.46 -5.10 -6.64
CA THR A 116 15.48 -4.13 -5.54
C THR A 116 16.52 -4.45 -4.46
N ALA A 117 17.39 -5.45 -4.67
CA ALA A 117 18.14 -6.09 -3.59
C ALA A 117 19.03 -5.17 -2.73
N SER A 118 19.74 -4.23 -3.35
CA SER A 118 20.87 -3.50 -2.73
C SER A 118 20.52 -2.14 -2.12
N SER A 119 19.45 -1.48 -2.55
CA SER A 119 19.14 -0.10 -2.13
C SER A 119 17.63 0.18 -2.05
N PHE A 120 16.81 -0.86 -1.84
CA PHE A 120 15.34 -0.73 -1.87
C PHE A 120 14.81 0.44 -1.04
N TRP A 121 15.10 0.46 0.26
CA TRP A 121 14.53 1.46 1.17
C TRP A 121 15.02 2.89 0.87
N GLN A 122 16.19 3.03 0.23
CA GLN A 122 16.72 4.33 -0.20
C GLN A 122 16.08 4.83 -1.50
N THR A 123 15.66 3.91 -2.36
CA THR A 123 15.16 4.22 -3.71
C THR A 123 13.64 4.25 -3.79
N ILE A 124 12.94 3.45 -2.98
CA ILE A 124 11.49 3.23 -3.08
C ILE A 124 10.66 4.52 -2.96
N GLY A 125 11.16 5.52 -2.22
CA GLY A 125 10.53 6.84 -2.14
C GLY A 125 10.45 7.56 -3.49
N ARG A 126 11.43 7.36 -4.37
CA ARG A 126 11.55 7.97 -5.71
C ARG A 126 11.21 7.01 -6.85
N THR A 127 10.85 5.78 -6.52
CA THR A 127 10.47 4.78 -7.52
C THR A 127 8.98 4.88 -7.78
N ARG A 128 8.62 5.09 -9.04
CA ARG A 128 7.26 4.84 -9.51
C ARG A 128 7.02 3.34 -9.49
N VAL A 129 6.02 2.91 -8.72
CA VAL A 129 5.61 1.51 -8.62
C VAL A 129 4.25 1.33 -9.27
N ARG A 130 4.18 0.47 -10.29
CA ARG A 130 2.95 0.02 -10.94
C ARG A 130 3.03 -1.47 -11.20
N LEU A 131 2.59 -2.30 -10.25
CA LEU A 131 2.81 -3.76 -10.30
C LEU A 131 2.10 -4.44 -11.47
N ARG A 132 1.19 -3.75 -12.16
CA ARG A 132 0.50 -4.22 -13.36
C ARG A 132 1.18 -3.86 -14.67
N ASP A 133 2.06 -2.86 -14.67
CA ASP A 133 2.72 -2.43 -15.90
C ASP A 133 3.74 -3.53 -16.33
N PRO A 134 4.00 -3.72 -17.64
CA PRO A 134 5.02 -4.66 -18.10
C PRO A 134 6.41 -4.39 -17.50
N ILE A 135 6.68 -3.11 -17.23
CA ILE A 135 7.85 -2.64 -16.48
C ILE A 135 7.32 -2.03 -15.17
N PRO A 136 7.27 -2.80 -14.08
CA PRO A 136 6.52 -2.42 -12.89
C PRO A 136 7.23 -1.39 -11.99
N LEU A 137 8.54 -1.21 -12.19
CA LEU A 137 9.38 -0.31 -11.42
C LEU A 137 10.08 0.65 -12.37
N THR A 138 9.96 1.95 -12.11
CA THR A 138 10.67 2.98 -12.88
C THR A 138 11.21 4.02 -11.90
N LEU A 139 12.50 4.33 -11.99
CA LEU A 139 13.07 5.45 -11.24
C LEU A 139 12.52 6.74 -11.84
N GLU A 140 11.90 7.58 -11.01
CA GLU A 140 11.54 8.92 -11.46
C GLU A 140 12.83 9.73 -11.60
N ALA A 141 13.03 10.35 -12.76
CA ALA A 141 14.15 11.27 -12.96
C ALA A 141 13.98 12.42 -11.97
N SER A 142 15.04 12.76 -11.24
CA SER A 142 15.06 13.91 -10.34
C SER A 142 14.65 15.15 -11.14
N ALA A 143 13.47 15.71 -10.83
CA ALA A 143 13.03 17.01 -11.34
C ALA A 143 13.76 18.14 -10.62
#